data_AF-A0A0C9SYL3-F1
#
_entry.id   AF-A0A0C9SYL3-F1
#
_cell.length_a   1.000
_cell.length_b   1.000
_cell.length_c   1.000
_cell.angle_alpha   90.00
_cell.angle_beta   90.00
_cell.angle_gamma   90.00
#
_symmetry.space_group_name_H-M   'P 1'
#
loop_
_entity.id
_entity.type
_entity.pdbx_description
1 polymer ?
#
loop_
_entity_poly.entity_id
_entity_poly.type
_entity_poly.pdbx_seq_one_letter_code
_entity_poly.pdbx_strand_id
1 'polypeptide(L)'
;MTQNHNYYNLHDISHQALSDHLFELVENTLQGLINSKCIAIEDEMDVTALNPRMVAACYNISYVTTEVYTLSLKECTKLEGLLEVVSSSAEFEMISICRHENIVLRRIHNRVPVKLERADFEAPRFKTFLLLQAHSSHIQLLADLAADQALVVEKKVLNLLSACMSSNAWLSALGAMDLSQMRVQIIWEIDSPLKQIPRFEPEAIQRCKATGIESGYDAMEMEDDKRTELLRDVATFANSCLTLDVSFELEKGEHTAGVPILMHIVLPWDADDDDPEDRTAIAPFLVLVVGGPSTRQLHVIKHVTVARS
;
A
#
# COMPACT_ATOMS: atom_id res chain seq x y z
N MET A 1 -26.98 -6.64 27.16
CA MET A 1 -27.90 -7.72 26.75
C MET A 1 -29.15 -7.79 27.61
N THR A 2 -29.05 -7.91 28.93
CA THR A 2 -30.21 -8.10 29.84
C THR A 2 -31.26 -6.98 29.84
N GLN A 3 -30.86 -5.71 29.60
CA GLN A 3 -31.80 -4.57 29.57
C GLN A 3 -32.66 -4.50 28.29
N ASN A 4 -32.21 -5.10 27.19
CA ASN A 4 -32.94 -5.13 25.92
C ASN A 4 -32.62 -6.44 25.17
N HIS A 5 -33.08 -7.56 25.72
CA HIS A 5 -32.76 -8.91 25.23
C HIS A 5 -33.23 -9.15 23.79
N ASN A 6 -34.42 -8.64 23.44
CA ASN A 6 -34.97 -8.77 22.09
C ASN A 6 -34.09 -8.14 21.01
N TYR A 7 -33.35 -7.06 21.32
CA TYR A 7 -32.43 -6.44 20.37
C TYR A 7 -31.28 -7.37 19.95
N TYR A 8 -30.86 -8.27 20.85
CA TYR A 8 -29.78 -9.23 20.61
C TYR A 8 -30.30 -10.62 20.23
N ASN A 9 -31.59 -10.75 19.87
CA ASN A 9 -32.26 -12.02 19.61
C ASN A 9 -32.21 -13.01 20.79
N LEU A 10 -32.10 -12.50 22.03
CA LEU A 10 -32.20 -13.31 23.24
C LEU A 10 -33.66 -13.45 23.65
N HIS A 11 -34.15 -14.69 23.73
CA HIS A 11 -35.54 -14.99 24.14
C HIS A 11 -35.75 -15.02 25.66
N ASP A 12 -34.68 -15.22 26.44
CA ASP A 12 -34.71 -15.28 27.89
C ASP A 12 -33.53 -14.50 28.49
N ILE A 13 -33.74 -13.96 29.69
CA ILE A 13 -32.76 -13.18 30.48
C ILE A 13 -32.12 -14.01 31.60
N SER A 14 -32.44 -15.30 31.70
CA SER A 14 -31.80 -16.20 32.66
C SER A 14 -30.27 -16.23 32.48
N HIS A 15 -29.55 -16.46 33.57
CA HIS A 15 -28.10 -16.57 33.54
C HIS A 15 -27.61 -17.67 32.59
N GLN A 16 -28.37 -18.77 32.47
CA GLN A 16 -28.06 -19.86 31.56
C GLN A 16 -28.21 -19.41 30.10
N ALA A 17 -29.35 -18.81 29.72
CA ALA A 17 -29.59 -18.34 28.36
C ALA A 17 -28.57 -17.28 27.91
N LEU A 18 -28.14 -16.40 28.83
CA LEU A 18 -27.09 -15.43 28.56
C LEU A 18 -25.73 -16.13 28.35
N SER A 19 -25.39 -17.11 29.18
CA SER A 19 -24.14 -17.87 29.05
C SER A 19 -24.08 -18.64 27.74
N ASP A 20 -25.17 -19.33 27.39
CA ASP A 20 -25.26 -20.13 26.16
C ASP A 20 -25.11 -19.23 24.93
N HIS A 21 -25.75 -18.06 24.91
CA HIS A 21 -25.64 -17.11 23.80
C HIS A 21 -24.25 -16.49 23.68
N LEU A 22 -23.61 -16.15 24.80
CA LEU A 22 -22.23 -15.66 24.78
C LEU A 22 -21.26 -16.74 24.29
N PHE A 23 -21.49 -17.99 24.69
CA PHE A 23 -20.71 -19.13 24.22
C PHE A 23 -20.87 -19.33 22.71
N GLU A 24 -22.10 -19.35 22.20
CA GLU A 24 -22.40 -19.44 20.77
C GLU A 24 -21.77 -18.27 19.98
N LEU A 25 -21.83 -17.05 20.51
CA LEU A 25 -21.20 -15.88 19.88
C LEU A 25 -19.67 -16.03 19.81
N VAL A 26 -19.04 -16.48 20.90
CA VAL A 26 -17.60 -16.72 20.94
C VAL A 26 -17.21 -17.85 19.99
N GLU A 27 -17.91 -18.98 20.00
CA GLU A 27 -17.64 -20.10 19.09
C GLU A 27 -17.79 -19.68 17.62
N ASN A 28 -18.87 -18.99 17.26
CA ASN A 28 -19.09 -18.53 15.89
C ASN A 28 -18.01 -17.53 15.43
N THR A 29 -17.58 -16.62 16.31
CA THR A 29 -16.52 -15.66 15.97
C THR A 29 -15.15 -16.33 15.86
N LEU A 30 -14.81 -17.25 16.76
CA LEU A 30 -13.58 -18.04 16.67
C LEU A 30 -13.58 -18.90 15.40
N GLN A 31 -14.70 -19.55 15.07
CA GLN A 31 -14.82 -20.34 13.84
C GLN A 31 -14.63 -19.47 12.59
N GLY A 32 -15.18 -18.25 12.58
CA GLY A 32 -14.93 -17.27 11.52
C GLY A 32 -13.45 -16.93 11.37
N LEU A 33 -12.76 -16.66 12.48
CA LEU A 33 -11.33 -16.34 12.48
C LEU A 33 -10.45 -17.53 12.08
N ILE A 34 -10.83 -18.77 12.43
CA ILE A 34 -10.15 -20.00 11.99
C ILE A 34 -10.30 -20.18 10.49
N ASN A 35 -11.52 -20.01 9.96
CA ASN A 35 -11.79 -20.13 8.52
C ASN A 35 -10.96 -19.12 7.71
N SER A 36 -10.82 -17.89 8.21
CA SER A 36 -9.98 -16.84 7.64
C SER A 36 -8.47 -17.02 7.93
N LYS A 37 -8.05 -18.15 8.54
CA LYS A 37 -6.66 -18.46 8.92
C LYS A 37 -5.98 -17.38 9.77
N CYS A 38 -6.76 -16.68 10.58
CA CYS A 38 -6.27 -15.62 11.45
C CYS A 38 -5.79 -16.18 12.80
N ILE A 39 -6.43 -17.23 13.31
CA ILE A 39 -6.07 -17.87 14.58
C ILE A 39 -5.96 -19.37 14.42
N ALA A 40 -5.19 -20.00 15.30
CA ALA A 40 -5.21 -21.44 15.53
C ALA A 40 -5.66 -21.70 16.97
N ILE A 41 -6.37 -22.81 17.18
CA ILE A 41 -6.70 -23.30 18.53
C ILE A 41 -5.80 -24.47 18.83
N GLU A 42 -5.03 -24.35 19.91
CA GLU A 42 -4.15 -25.37 20.48
C GLU A 42 -4.85 -25.94 21.72
N ASP A 43 -4.73 -27.26 21.93
CA ASP A 43 -5.29 -27.97 23.10
C ASP A 43 -6.78 -27.68 23.39
N GLU A 44 -7.57 -27.44 22.35
CA GLU A 44 -9.02 -27.14 22.39
C GLU A 44 -9.40 -25.87 23.17
N MET A 45 -8.44 -25.10 23.69
CA MET A 45 -8.72 -23.98 24.59
C MET A 45 -7.81 -22.76 24.35
N ASP A 46 -6.56 -22.96 23.95
CA ASP A 46 -5.60 -21.88 23.79
C ASP A 46 -5.65 -21.31 22.37
N VAL A 47 -5.74 -19.98 22.24
CA VAL A 47 -5.84 -19.31 20.94
C VAL A 47 -4.50 -18.65 20.61
N THR A 48 -3.89 -19.07 19.51
CA THR A 48 -2.66 -18.48 18.98
C THR A 48 -2.94 -17.66 17.73
N ALA A 49 -2.34 -16.47 17.64
CA ALA A 49 -2.50 -15.58 16.49
C ALA A 49 -1.56 -15.99 15.36
N LEU A 50 -2.11 -16.13 14.15
CA LEU A 50 -1.35 -16.40 12.93
C LEU A 50 -0.95 -15.10 12.21
N ASN A 51 -0.07 -15.21 11.21
CA ASN A 51 0.42 -14.04 10.47
C ASN A 51 -0.71 -13.12 9.94
N PRO A 52 -1.80 -13.62 9.31
CA PRO A 52 -2.90 -12.77 8.86
C PRO A 52 -3.51 -11.93 9.98
N ARG A 53 -3.64 -12.49 11.19
CA ARG A 53 -4.16 -11.75 12.34
C ARG A 53 -3.20 -10.68 12.84
N MET A 54 -1.91 -10.97 12.87
CA MET A 54 -0.88 -10.01 13.25
C MET A 54 -0.88 -8.83 12.27
N VAL A 55 -0.91 -9.10 10.96
CA VAL A 55 -1.00 -8.06 9.92
C VAL A 55 -2.28 -7.24 10.08
N ALA A 56 -3.43 -7.88 10.29
CA ALA A 56 -4.71 -7.19 10.48
C ALA A 56 -4.68 -6.23 11.68
N ALA A 57 -4.12 -6.69 12.80
CA ALA A 57 -3.99 -5.89 14.02
C ALA A 57 -2.98 -4.74 13.85
N CYS A 58 -1.83 -4.98 13.20
CA CYS A 58 -0.79 -3.98 13.00
C CYS A 58 -1.27 -2.79 12.16
N TYR A 59 -2.03 -3.05 11.09
CA TYR A 59 -2.47 -2.00 10.15
C TYR A 59 -3.90 -1.52 10.39
N ASN A 60 -4.56 -2.04 11.43
CA ASN A 60 -5.96 -1.76 11.78
C ASN A 60 -6.92 -1.96 10.58
N ILE A 61 -6.82 -3.16 9.98
CA ILE A 61 -7.67 -3.59 8.87
C ILE A 61 -8.56 -4.77 9.30
N SER A 62 -9.66 -4.98 8.58
CA SER A 62 -10.58 -6.09 8.83
C SER A 62 -9.91 -7.43 8.55
N TYR A 63 -10.21 -8.45 9.37
CA TYR A 63 -9.75 -9.81 9.11
C TYR A 63 -10.31 -10.37 7.80
N VAL A 64 -11.50 -9.91 7.39
CA VAL A 64 -12.11 -10.22 6.09
C VAL A 64 -11.25 -9.72 4.94
N THR A 65 -10.66 -8.52 5.08
CA THR A 65 -9.74 -7.99 4.07
C THR A 65 -8.47 -8.80 3.97
N THR A 66 -7.91 -9.23 5.12
CA THR A 66 -6.74 -10.09 5.10
C THR A 66 -7.04 -11.46 4.48
N GLU A 67 -8.24 -12.01 4.71
CA GLU A 67 -8.70 -13.22 4.03
C GLU A 67 -8.76 -13.04 2.51
N VAL A 68 -9.35 -11.93 2.03
CA VAL A 68 -9.36 -11.57 0.61
C VAL A 68 -7.94 -11.52 0.04
N TYR A 69 -6.97 -10.97 0.77
CA TYR A 69 -5.57 -10.89 0.34
C TYR A 69 -4.94 -12.27 0.28
N THR A 70 -5.13 -13.10 1.30
CA THR A 70 -4.61 -14.48 1.33
C THR A 70 -5.17 -15.34 0.19
N LEU A 71 -6.44 -15.14 -0.20
CA LEU A 71 -7.09 -15.91 -1.25
C LEU A 71 -6.78 -15.39 -2.67
N SER A 72 -6.60 -14.07 -2.82
CA SER A 72 -6.55 -13.43 -4.14
C SER A 72 -5.14 -13.13 -4.63
N LEU A 73 -4.21 -12.84 -3.71
CA LEU A 73 -2.81 -12.65 -4.09
C LEU A 73 -2.24 -13.99 -4.58
N LYS A 74 -1.48 -13.93 -5.67
CA LYS A 74 -0.66 -15.01 -6.29
C LYS A 74 0.82 -14.56 -6.47
N GLU A 75 1.76 -15.50 -6.59
CA GLU A 75 3.21 -15.20 -6.75
C GLU A 75 3.49 -14.28 -7.95
N CYS A 76 2.61 -14.35 -8.95
CA CYS A 76 2.69 -13.62 -10.19
C CYS A 76 1.67 -12.47 -10.29
N THR A 77 1.13 -11.98 -9.16
CA THR A 77 0.19 -10.86 -9.17
C THR A 77 0.89 -9.61 -9.71
N LYS A 78 0.33 -9.04 -10.77
CA LYS A 78 0.80 -7.80 -11.39
C LYS A 78 0.01 -6.61 -10.85
N LEU A 79 0.39 -5.39 -11.27
CA LEU A 79 -0.27 -4.15 -10.91
C LEU A 79 -1.80 -4.18 -11.06
N GLU A 80 -2.31 -4.74 -12.18
CA GLU A 80 -3.76 -4.88 -12.40
C GLU A 80 -4.45 -5.71 -11.31
N GLY A 81 -3.88 -6.88 -10.99
CA GLY A 81 -4.41 -7.73 -9.92
C GLY A 81 -4.28 -7.09 -8.55
N LEU A 82 -3.19 -6.37 -8.28
CA LEU A 82 -3.01 -5.62 -7.02
C LEU A 82 -4.07 -4.52 -6.87
N LEU A 83 -4.31 -3.75 -7.92
CA LEU A 83 -5.37 -2.73 -7.94
C LEU A 83 -6.74 -3.36 -7.69
N GLU A 84 -7.06 -4.49 -8.31
CA GLU A 84 -8.34 -5.18 -8.08
C GLU A 84 -8.47 -5.70 -6.65
N VAL A 85 -7.43 -6.32 -6.11
CA VAL A 85 -7.42 -6.89 -4.75
C VAL A 85 -7.56 -5.80 -3.70
N VAL A 86 -6.77 -4.72 -3.80
CA VAL A 86 -6.85 -3.59 -2.88
C VAL A 86 -8.23 -2.93 -2.96
N SER A 87 -8.76 -2.73 -4.16
CA SER A 87 -10.09 -2.10 -4.33
C SER A 87 -11.25 -2.98 -3.84
N SER A 88 -11.03 -4.29 -3.71
CA SER A 88 -12.01 -5.25 -3.18
C SER A 88 -11.93 -5.45 -1.67
N SER A 89 -11.13 -4.63 -0.97
CA SER A 89 -11.01 -4.68 0.49
C SER A 89 -12.31 -4.27 1.19
N ALA A 90 -12.65 -4.90 2.32
CA ALA A 90 -13.90 -4.65 3.05
C ALA A 90 -14.00 -3.21 3.58
N GLU A 91 -12.87 -2.52 3.75
CA GLU A 91 -12.80 -1.11 4.15
C GLU A 91 -13.49 -0.17 3.17
N PHE A 92 -13.70 -0.61 1.93
CA PHE A 92 -14.32 0.17 0.87
C PHE A 92 -15.79 -0.15 0.64
N GLU A 93 -16.37 -1.11 1.37
CA GLU A 93 -17.80 -1.42 1.28
C GLU A 93 -18.69 -0.25 1.72
N MET A 94 -18.17 0.64 2.58
CA MET A 94 -18.89 1.82 3.04
C MET A 94 -18.98 2.94 1.99
N ILE A 95 -18.30 2.81 0.85
CA ILE A 95 -18.36 3.82 -0.21
C ILE A 95 -19.73 3.76 -0.88
N SER A 96 -20.47 4.85 -0.75
CA SER A 96 -21.80 4.96 -1.34
C SER A 96 -21.76 5.08 -2.86
N ILE A 97 -22.74 4.48 -3.53
CA ILE A 97 -22.99 4.67 -4.95
C ILE A 97 -24.17 5.63 -5.09
N CYS A 98 -23.92 6.78 -5.69
CA CYS A 98 -24.94 7.80 -5.92
C CYS A 98 -25.76 7.50 -7.17
N ARG A 99 -27.00 7.99 -7.21
CA ARG A 99 -27.88 7.83 -8.39
C ARG A 99 -27.25 8.50 -9.61
N HIS A 100 -27.28 7.79 -10.75
CA HIS A 100 -26.74 8.26 -12.04
C HIS A 100 -25.22 8.52 -12.07
N GLU A 101 -24.50 8.07 -11.04
CA GLU A 101 -23.04 8.18 -10.97
C GLU A 101 -22.34 7.30 -12.01
N ASN A 102 -23.01 6.21 -12.42
CA ASN A 102 -22.55 5.28 -13.45
C ASN A 102 -22.17 5.93 -14.79
N ILE A 103 -22.83 7.03 -15.19
CA ILE A 103 -22.49 7.77 -16.42
C ILE A 103 -21.11 8.41 -16.29
N VAL A 104 -20.81 9.00 -15.12
CA VAL A 104 -19.54 9.66 -14.84
C VAL A 104 -18.44 8.61 -14.67
N LEU A 105 -18.71 7.54 -13.91
CA LEU A 105 -17.78 6.42 -13.74
C LEU A 105 -17.44 5.77 -15.08
N ARG A 106 -18.37 5.67 -16.03
CA ARG A 106 -18.07 5.17 -17.38
C ARG A 106 -17.13 6.08 -18.16
N ARG A 107 -17.25 7.40 -18.01
CA ARG A 107 -16.31 8.36 -18.63
C ARG A 107 -14.92 8.24 -18.03
N ILE A 108 -14.82 8.09 -16.71
CA ILE A 108 -13.54 7.84 -16.01
C ILE A 108 -12.96 6.50 -16.48
N HIS A 109 -13.78 5.45 -16.47
CA HIS A 109 -13.39 4.12 -16.93
C HIS A 109 -12.79 4.17 -18.32
N ASN A 110 -13.30 4.96 -19.26
CA ASN A 110 -12.71 5.04 -20.61
C ASN A 110 -11.33 5.70 -20.65
N ARG A 111 -11.00 6.58 -19.69
CA ARG A 111 -9.76 7.35 -19.64
C ARG A 111 -8.63 6.69 -18.85
N VAL A 112 -8.94 5.81 -17.91
CA VAL A 112 -7.94 5.10 -17.09
C VAL A 112 -7.27 3.97 -17.88
N PRO A 113 -6.00 3.63 -17.60
CA PRO A 113 -5.27 2.65 -18.39
C PRO A 113 -5.67 1.19 -18.11
N VAL A 114 -5.96 0.83 -16.85
CA VAL A 114 -6.27 -0.55 -16.45
C VAL A 114 -7.77 -0.79 -16.51
N LYS A 115 -8.19 -1.83 -17.23
CA LYS A 115 -9.60 -2.24 -17.37
C LYS A 115 -9.80 -3.61 -16.75
N LEU A 116 -10.95 -3.83 -16.11
CA LEU A 116 -11.35 -5.16 -15.67
C LEU A 116 -12.19 -5.85 -16.74
N GLU A 117 -12.14 -7.18 -16.78
CA GLU A 117 -12.96 -8.00 -17.67
C GLU A 117 -14.47 -7.77 -17.43
N ARG A 118 -14.86 -7.53 -16.17
CA ARG A 118 -16.24 -7.28 -15.75
C ARG A 118 -16.34 -5.93 -15.05
N ALA A 119 -16.84 -4.94 -15.76
CA ALA A 119 -17.12 -3.62 -15.21
C ALA A 119 -18.52 -3.58 -14.57
N ASP A 120 -18.56 -3.40 -13.25
CA ASP A 120 -19.80 -3.22 -12.50
C ASP A 120 -19.84 -1.81 -11.87
N PHE A 121 -20.53 -0.89 -12.55
CA PHE A 121 -20.60 0.51 -12.15
C PHE A 121 -21.46 0.76 -10.90
N GLU A 122 -22.18 -0.26 -10.43
CA GLU A 122 -23.04 -0.16 -9.24
C GLU A 122 -22.37 -0.77 -8.00
N ALA A 123 -21.15 -1.31 -8.13
CA ALA A 123 -20.40 -1.92 -7.05
C ALA A 123 -19.39 -0.94 -6.41
N PRO A 124 -19.36 -0.78 -5.07
CA PRO A 124 -18.38 0.06 -4.37
C PRO A 124 -16.93 -0.26 -4.72
N ARG A 125 -16.58 -1.56 -4.79
CA ARG A 125 -15.25 -2.04 -5.19
C ARG A 125 -14.79 -1.51 -6.55
N PHE A 126 -15.71 -1.40 -7.51
CA PHE A 126 -15.38 -0.92 -8.85
C PHE A 126 -15.23 0.60 -8.89
N LYS A 127 -16.06 1.33 -8.11
CA LYS A 127 -15.89 2.77 -7.90
C LYS A 127 -14.52 3.06 -7.29
N THR A 128 -14.11 2.34 -6.23
CA THR A 128 -12.77 2.45 -5.63
C THR A 128 -11.66 2.20 -6.64
N PHE A 129 -11.79 1.14 -7.43
CA PHE A 129 -10.84 0.80 -8.49
C PHE A 129 -10.66 1.94 -9.49
N LEU A 130 -11.74 2.57 -9.92
CA LEU A 130 -11.69 3.72 -10.82
C LEU A 130 -11.10 4.97 -10.16
N LEU A 131 -11.47 5.25 -8.91
CA LEU A 131 -10.99 6.43 -8.17
C LEU A 131 -9.49 6.36 -7.90
N LEU A 132 -8.96 5.18 -7.59
CA LEU A 132 -7.53 4.98 -7.38
C LEU A 132 -6.74 5.23 -8.67
N GLN A 133 -7.23 4.75 -9.81
CA GLN A 133 -6.60 5.03 -11.10
C GLN A 133 -6.77 6.49 -11.53
N ALA A 134 -7.93 7.09 -11.26
CA ALA A 134 -8.19 8.49 -11.57
C ALA A 134 -7.22 9.42 -10.82
N HIS A 135 -6.80 9.02 -9.60
CA HIS A 135 -5.79 9.72 -8.82
C HIS A 135 -4.46 9.76 -9.59
N SER A 136 -3.87 8.60 -9.89
CA SER A 136 -2.61 8.52 -10.64
C SER A 136 -2.67 9.07 -12.07
N SER A 137 -3.86 9.18 -12.67
CA SER A 137 -4.06 9.79 -13.99
C SER A 137 -4.36 11.29 -13.96
N HIS A 138 -4.34 11.95 -12.78
CA HIS A 138 -4.73 13.36 -12.61
C HIS A 138 -6.08 13.73 -13.26
N ILE A 139 -7.05 12.80 -13.24
CA ILE A 139 -8.37 13.07 -13.79
C ILE A 139 -9.12 13.99 -12.84
N GLN A 140 -9.49 15.19 -13.30
CA GLN A 140 -10.34 16.09 -12.52
C GLN A 140 -11.70 15.46 -12.26
N LEU A 141 -12.04 15.32 -10.97
CA LEU A 141 -13.29 14.76 -10.48
C LEU A 141 -14.25 15.86 -10.02
N LEU A 142 -15.54 15.56 -10.01
CA LEU A 142 -16.56 16.39 -9.36
C LEU A 142 -16.36 16.36 -7.84
N ALA A 143 -16.85 17.38 -7.12
CA ALA A 143 -16.63 17.53 -5.68
C ALA A 143 -17.00 16.27 -4.86
N ASP A 144 -18.11 15.62 -5.19
CA ASP A 144 -18.57 14.41 -4.50
C ASP A 144 -17.58 13.23 -4.71
N LEU A 145 -17.19 12.98 -5.96
CA LEU A 145 -16.21 11.94 -6.32
C LEU A 145 -14.81 12.26 -5.77
N ALA A 146 -14.44 13.53 -5.68
CA ALA A 146 -13.18 13.96 -5.09
C ALA A 146 -13.16 13.71 -3.57
N ALA A 147 -14.29 13.92 -2.88
CA ALA A 147 -14.43 13.57 -1.47
C ALA A 147 -14.31 12.06 -1.24
N ASP A 148 -14.94 11.25 -2.09
CA ASP A 148 -14.80 9.79 -2.04
C ASP A 148 -13.36 9.35 -2.34
N GLN A 149 -12.72 9.97 -3.34
CA GLN A 149 -11.31 9.71 -3.66
C GLN A 149 -10.40 10.03 -2.48
N ALA A 150 -10.62 11.15 -1.78
CA ALA A 150 -9.85 11.50 -0.59
C ALA A 150 -10.03 10.44 0.51
N LEU A 151 -11.24 9.94 0.74
CA LEU A 151 -11.47 8.85 1.71
C LEU A 151 -10.71 7.56 1.34
N VAL A 152 -10.68 7.21 0.05
CA VAL A 152 -9.95 6.05 -0.45
C VAL A 152 -8.43 6.26 -0.31
N VAL A 153 -7.93 7.30 -0.96
CA VAL A 153 -6.50 7.57 -1.16
C VAL A 153 -5.84 7.98 0.15
N GLU A 154 -6.43 8.89 0.92
CA GLU A 154 -5.78 9.47 2.11
C GLU A 154 -5.79 8.53 3.31
N LYS A 155 -6.92 7.87 3.59
CA LYS A 155 -7.14 7.22 4.89
C LYS A 155 -6.90 5.72 4.92
N LYS A 156 -7.05 5.02 3.78
CA LYS A 156 -7.16 3.55 3.79
C LYS A 156 -6.11 2.86 2.91
N VAL A 157 -5.85 3.37 1.72
CA VAL A 157 -4.99 2.67 0.74
C VAL A 157 -3.58 2.40 1.24
N LEU A 158 -2.92 3.34 1.95
CA LEU A 158 -1.54 3.12 2.42
C LEU A 158 -1.41 1.97 3.43
N ASN A 159 -2.34 1.87 4.39
CA ASN A 159 -2.35 0.79 5.36
C ASN A 159 -2.67 -0.55 4.68
N LEU A 160 -3.56 -0.54 3.70
CA LEU A 160 -3.94 -1.71 2.91
C LEU A 160 -2.76 -2.21 2.04
N LEU A 161 -2.03 -1.30 1.40
CA LEU A 161 -0.81 -1.66 0.66
C LEU A 161 0.27 -2.20 1.59
N SER A 162 0.45 -1.60 2.77
CA SER A 162 1.38 -2.10 3.79
C SER A 162 1.01 -3.49 4.31
N ALA A 163 -0.28 -3.74 4.50
CA ALA A 163 -0.77 -5.07 4.83
C ALA A 163 -0.54 -6.08 3.68
N CYS A 164 -0.78 -5.68 2.42
CA CYS A 164 -0.52 -6.50 1.24
C CYS A 164 0.97 -6.88 1.10
N MET A 165 1.89 -5.98 1.47
CA MET A 165 3.32 -6.26 1.50
C MET A 165 3.72 -7.27 2.58
N SER A 166 2.96 -7.30 3.69
CA SER A 166 3.25 -8.11 4.87
C SER A 166 2.49 -9.45 4.92
N SER A 167 1.49 -9.65 4.04
CA SER A 167 0.55 -10.77 4.13
C SER A 167 1.15 -12.10 3.68
N ASN A 168 1.85 -12.10 2.54
CA ASN A 168 2.45 -13.30 1.93
C ASN A 168 3.94 -13.09 1.65
N ALA A 169 4.75 -14.14 1.81
CA ALA A 169 6.20 -14.12 1.59
C ALA A 169 6.56 -14.15 0.08
N TRP A 170 5.88 -13.35 -0.74
CA TRP A 170 6.09 -13.31 -2.18
C TRP A 170 6.65 -11.98 -2.64
N LEU A 171 7.50 -12.04 -3.65
CA LEU A 171 8.15 -10.85 -4.21
C LEU A 171 7.17 -9.92 -4.92
N SER A 172 5.91 -10.35 -5.15
CA SER A 172 4.81 -9.48 -5.59
C SER A 172 4.54 -8.32 -4.62
N ALA A 173 5.05 -8.38 -3.38
CA ALA A 173 5.08 -7.25 -2.45
C ALA A 173 5.75 -6.00 -3.05
N LEU A 174 6.73 -6.16 -3.96
CA LEU A 174 7.35 -5.02 -4.66
C LEU A 174 6.32 -4.22 -5.48
N GLY A 175 5.36 -4.90 -6.14
CA GLY A 175 4.30 -4.19 -6.86
C GLY A 175 3.37 -3.39 -5.94
N ALA A 176 3.20 -3.82 -4.68
CA ALA A 176 2.48 -3.03 -3.69
C ALA A 176 3.30 -1.83 -3.20
N MET A 177 4.64 -1.93 -3.18
CA MET A 177 5.54 -0.80 -2.96
C MET A 177 5.42 0.22 -4.09
N ASP A 178 5.49 -0.23 -5.35
CA ASP A 178 5.35 0.63 -6.52
C ASP A 178 4.00 1.34 -6.50
N LEU A 179 2.91 0.63 -6.20
CA LEU A 179 1.58 1.23 -6.08
C LEU A 179 1.50 2.25 -4.93
N SER A 180 2.24 2.04 -3.83
CA SER A 180 2.29 3.01 -2.74
C SER A 180 3.01 4.31 -3.16
N GLN A 181 4.09 4.19 -3.94
CA GLN A 181 4.82 5.32 -4.51
C GLN A 181 3.99 6.05 -5.57
N MET A 182 3.34 5.31 -6.47
CA MET A 182 2.41 5.86 -7.47
C MET A 182 1.28 6.67 -6.82
N ARG A 183 0.79 6.23 -5.66
CA ARG A 183 -0.23 6.96 -4.90
C ARG A 183 0.32 8.26 -4.31
N VAL A 184 1.52 8.23 -3.72
CA VAL A 184 2.13 9.42 -3.09
C VAL A 184 2.52 10.45 -4.14
N GLN A 185 3.15 10.01 -5.24
CA GLN A 185 3.64 10.87 -6.32
C GLN A 185 2.57 11.19 -7.37
N ILE A 186 1.42 10.51 -7.33
CA ILE A 186 0.29 10.72 -8.25
C ILE A 186 0.70 10.45 -9.72
N ILE A 187 1.59 9.50 -9.96
CA ILE A 187 2.07 9.14 -11.30
C ILE A 187 1.93 7.65 -11.54
N TRP A 188 1.96 7.24 -12.81
CA TRP A 188 2.06 5.82 -13.17
C TRP A 188 3.51 5.35 -13.23
N GLU A 189 3.75 4.06 -13.03
CA GLU A 189 5.07 3.43 -13.21
C GLU A 189 5.64 3.65 -14.63
N ILE A 190 4.75 3.71 -15.64
CA ILE A 190 5.14 3.94 -17.04
C ILE A 190 5.43 5.41 -17.37
N ASP A 191 5.14 6.33 -16.46
CA ASP A 191 5.40 7.74 -16.66
C ASP A 191 6.88 8.07 -16.51
N SER A 192 7.30 9.22 -17.05
CA SER A 192 8.67 9.70 -16.84
C SER A 192 8.89 10.04 -15.37
N PRO A 193 10.01 9.60 -14.74
CA PRO A 193 10.35 9.95 -13.37
C PRO A 193 10.39 11.47 -13.12
N LEU A 194 10.70 12.25 -14.16
CA LEU A 194 10.70 13.71 -14.11
C LEU A 194 9.32 14.31 -13.78
N LYS A 195 8.22 13.57 -13.93
CA LYS A 195 6.88 14.04 -13.51
C LYS A 195 6.72 14.17 -11.99
N GLN A 196 7.61 13.56 -11.19
CA GLN A 196 7.61 13.71 -9.73
C GLN A 196 7.97 15.13 -9.30
N ILE A 197 8.69 15.86 -10.17
CA ILE A 197 9.13 17.21 -9.89
C ILE A 197 7.91 18.15 -9.95
N PRO A 198 7.70 19.02 -8.95
CA PRO A 198 6.62 20.00 -8.99
C PRO A 198 6.69 20.90 -10.24
N ARG A 199 5.53 21.16 -10.85
CA ARG A 199 5.37 22.03 -12.05
C ARG A 199 6.15 21.57 -13.29
N PHE A 200 6.47 20.28 -13.37
CA PHE A 200 7.13 19.71 -14.53
C PHE A 200 6.15 19.36 -15.65
N GLU A 201 5.87 20.37 -16.49
CA GLU A 201 4.95 20.22 -17.62
C GLU A 201 5.49 19.30 -18.72
N PRO A 202 4.63 18.70 -19.57
CA PRO A 202 5.04 17.79 -20.64
C PRO A 202 6.08 18.37 -21.60
N GLU A 203 6.06 19.69 -21.85
CA GLU A 203 7.04 20.39 -22.68
C GLU A 203 8.44 20.41 -22.06
N ALA A 204 8.53 20.54 -20.73
CA ALA A 204 9.80 20.45 -20.02
C ALA A 204 10.38 19.03 -20.10
N ILE A 205 9.53 18.01 -19.93
CA ILE A 205 9.93 16.59 -20.06
C ILE A 205 10.47 16.31 -21.46
N GLN A 206 9.82 16.81 -22.51
CA GLN A 206 10.29 16.63 -23.89
C GLN A 206 11.65 17.30 -24.13
N ARG A 207 11.87 18.50 -23.57
CA ARG A 207 13.17 19.18 -23.62
C ARG A 207 14.26 18.39 -22.89
N CYS A 208 13.98 17.90 -21.68
CA CYS A 208 14.88 17.06 -20.91
C CYS A 208 15.26 15.77 -21.66
N LYS A 209 14.29 15.09 -22.25
CA LYS A 209 14.53 13.91 -23.08
C LYS A 209 15.39 14.22 -24.31
N ALA A 210 15.20 15.37 -24.95
CA ALA A 210 16.02 15.79 -26.09
C ALA A 210 17.49 16.06 -25.69
N THR A 211 17.73 16.44 -24.43
CA THR A 211 19.06 16.64 -23.86
C THR A 211 19.65 15.38 -23.20
N GLY A 212 18.94 14.24 -23.23
CA GLY A 212 19.39 12.97 -22.63
C GLY A 212 19.17 12.83 -21.13
N ILE A 213 18.31 13.66 -20.54
CA ILE A 213 17.94 13.62 -19.12
C ILE A 213 16.67 12.77 -18.98
N GLU A 214 16.78 11.65 -18.28
CA GLU A 214 15.67 10.72 -18.09
C GLU A 214 15.25 10.59 -16.62
N SER A 215 16.17 10.84 -15.70
CA SER A 215 15.99 10.69 -14.25
C SER A 215 16.19 11.98 -13.47
N GLY A 216 15.69 12.02 -12.22
CA GLY A 216 15.96 13.11 -11.29
C GLY A 216 17.45 13.22 -10.95
N TYR A 217 18.18 12.10 -10.91
CA TYR A 217 19.63 12.09 -10.70
C TYR A 217 20.38 12.77 -11.85
N ASP A 218 20.00 12.49 -13.09
CA ASP A 218 20.62 13.13 -14.27
C ASP A 218 20.41 14.66 -14.22
N ALA A 219 19.25 15.10 -13.72
CA ALA A 219 18.95 16.51 -13.51
C ALA A 219 19.81 17.14 -12.39
N MET A 220 20.19 16.37 -11.37
CA MET A 220 21.10 16.79 -10.29
C MET A 220 22.56 16.85 -10.72
N GLU A 221 22.97 16.10 -11.74
CA GLU A 221 24.33 16.13 -12.29
C GLU A 221 24.53 17.25 -13.34
N MET A 222 23.46 17.94 -13.75
CA MET A 222 23.57 19.03 -14.72
C MET A 222 24.37 20.22 -14.20
N GLU A 223 25.12 20.87 -15.09
CA GLU A 223 25.72 22.17 -14.82
C GLU A 223 24.65 23.23 -14.46
N ASP A 224 24.96 24.08 -13.49
CA ASP A 224 24.04 25.06 -12.90
C ASP A 224 23.43 26.03 -13.93
N ASP A 225 24.18 26.39 -14.97
CA ASP A 225 23.69 27.28 -16.03
C ASP A 225 22.53 26.65 -16.81
N LYS A 226 22.65 25.36 -17.15
CA LYS A 226 21.60 24.60 -17.86
C LYS A 226 20.44 24.28 -16.92
N ARG A 227 20.73 24.02 -15.65
CA ARG A 227 19.71 23.78 -14.61
C ARG A 227 18.86 25.02 -14.37
N THR A 228 19.46 26.20 -14.30
CA THR A 228 18.73 27.45 -14.04
C THR A 228 17.82 27.84 -15.21
N GLU A 229 18.25 27.56 -16.45
CA GLU A 229 17.45 27.82 -17.66
C GLU A 229 16.26 26.85 -17.82
N LEU A 230 16.46 25.56 -17.48
CA LEU A 230 15.45 24.52 -17.69
C LEU A 230 14.57 24.27 -16.45
N LEU A 231 15.06 24.52 -15.23
CA LEU A 231 14.63 23.78 -14.03
C LEU A 231 14.62 24.61 -12.72
N ARG A 232 13.96 25.79 -12.72
CA ARG A 232 13.95 26.70 -11.56
C ARG A 232 13.40 26.09 -10.26
N ASP A 233 12.47 25.14 -10.35
CA ASP A 233 11.85 24.46 -9.20
C ASP A 233 12.50 23.08 -8.88
N VAL A 234 13.46 22.62 -9.69
CA VAL A 234 14.15 21.32 -9.47
C VAL A 234 15.17 21.39 -8.36
N ALA A 235 15.84 22.53 -8.17
CA ALA A 235 16.86 22.65 -7.12
C ALA A 235 16.29 22.33 -5.73
N THR A 236 15.09 22.85 -5.42
CA THR A 236 14.40 22.55 -4.16
C THR A 236 13.99 21.08 -4.06
N PHE A 237 13.48 20.48 -5.14
CA PHE A 237 13.11 19.06 -5.16
C PHE A 237 14.32 18.13 -5.05
N ALA A 238 15.40 18.44 -5.76
CA ALA A 238 16.66 17.71 -5.76
C ALA A 238 17.29 17.67 -4.36
N ASN A 239 17.36 18.83 -3.68
CA ASN A 239 17.89 18.90 -2.32
C ASN A 239 16.99 18.15 -1.32
N SER A 240 15.68 18.12 -1.57
CA SER A 240 14.73 17.40 -0.70
C SER A 240 14.65 15.89 -0.99
N CYS A 241 15.26 15.42 -2.08
CA CYS A 241 15.19 14.04 -2.52
C CYS A 241 16.20 13.19 -1.74
N LEU A 242 15.71 12.10 -1.16
CA LEU A 242 16.54 11.22 -0.34
C LEU A 242 17.49 10.41 -1.22
N THR A 243 18.77 10.76 -1.20
CA THR A 243 19.85 9.98 -1.81
C THR A 243 20.51 9.13 -0.73
N LEU A 244 20.48 7.82 -0.91
CA LEU A 244 21.03 6.85 0.04
C LEU A 244 21.86 5.82 -0.71
N ASP A 245 23.05 5.56 -0.20
CA ASP A 245 23.78 4.36 -0.56
C ASP A 245 23.32 3.19 0.30
N VAL A 246 23.32 1.99 -0.28
CA VAL A 246 22.97 0.75 0.43
C VAL A 246 24.20 -0.13 0.49
N SER A 247 24.71 -0.34 1.70
CA SER A 247 25.79 -1.29 1.95
C SER A 247 25.29 -2.41 2.85
N PHE A 248 25.77 -3.64 2.61
CA PHE A 248 25.39 -4.79 3.42
C PHE A 248 26.57 -5.72 3.67
N GLU A 249 26.57 -6.33 4.85
CA GLU A 249 27.54 -7.34 5.27
C GLU A 249 26.80 -8.54 5.85
N LEU A 250 27.20 -9.74 5.44
CA LEU A 250 26.74 -10.98 6.03
C LEU A 250 27.70 -11.38 7.15
N GLU A 251 27.15 -11.90 8.25
CA GLU A 251 27.97 -12.37 9.37
C GLU A 251 28.92 -13.47 8.91
N LYS A 252 30.21 -13.36 9.27
CA LYS A 252 31.26 -14.29 8.82
C LYS A 252 31.10 -15.65 9.48
N GLY A 253 30.92 -16.71 8.69
CA GLY A 253 30.86 -18.09 9.17
C GLY A 253 30.53 -19.10 8.07
N GLU A 254 30.59 -20.40 8.36
CA GLU A 254 30.06 -21.42 7.45
C GLU A 254 28.53 -21.39 7.47
N HIS A 255 27.92 -20.99 6.35
CA HIS A 255 26.47 -20.98 6.21
C HIS A 255 25.98 -22.40 5.93
N THR A 256 25.29 -22.99 6.91
CA THR A 256 24.66 -24.31 6.78
C THR A 256 23.17 -24.15 6.51
N ALA A 257 22.61 -25.03 5.67
CA ALA A 257 21.19 -25.04 5.39
C ALA A 257 20.37 -25.22 6.69
N GLY A 258 19.36 -24.36 6.90
CA GLY A 258 18.47 -24.40 8.06
C GLY A 258 18.91 -23.52 9.24
N VAL A 259 20.09 -22.91 9.20
CA VAL A 259 20.55 -21.94 10.22
C VAL A 259 20.24 -20.51 9.76
N PRO A 260 19.71 -19.63 10.63
CA PRO A 260 19.47 -18.24 10.28
C PRO A 260 20.78 -17.54 9.90
N ILE A 261 20.75 -16.76 8.81
CA ILE A 261 21.88 -15.94 8.37
C ILE A 261 21.57 -14.49 8.74
N LEU A 262 22.44 -13.87 9.53
CA LEU A 262 22.31 -12.46 9.89
C LEU A 262 22.95 -11.57 8.82
N MET A 263 22.18 -10.59 8.37
CA MET A 263 22.57 -9.58 7.39
C MET A 263 22.50 -8.20 8.04
N HIS A 264 23.63 -7.52 8.11
CA HIS A 264 23.72 -6.14 8.56
C HIS A 264 23.62 -5.22 7.34
N ILE A 265 22.65 -4.32 7.34
CA ILE A 265 22.44 -3.32 6.28
C ILE A 265 22.71 -1.95 6.88
N VAL A 266 23.58 -1.17 6.24
CA VAL A 266 23.91 0.21 6.62
C VAL A 266 23.46 1.13 5.49
N LEU A 267 22.64 2.11 5.86
CA LEU A 267 22.11 3.15 4.98
C LEU A 267 22.75 4.49 5.36
N PRO A 268 23.95 4.81 4.86
CA PRO A 268 24.52 6.15 5.04
C PRO A 268 23.61 7.20 4.39
N TRP A 269 23.42 8.31 5.09
CA TRP A 269 22.71 9.48 4.58
C TRP A 269 23.63 10.70 4.72
N ASP A 270 24.06 11.21 3.57
CA ASP A 270 24.88 12.42 3.48
C ASP A 270 23.97 13.66 3.53
N ALA A 271 23.46 13.96 4.73
CA ALA A 271 22.76 15.22 4.99
C ALA A 271 23.74 16.23 5.62
N ASP A 272 23.79 17.46 5.10
CA ASP A 272 24.60 18.51 5.72
C ASP A 272 24.15 18.69 7.19
N ASP A 273 25.10 18.59 8.12
CA ASP A 273 24.81 18.81 9.54
C ASP A 273 24.50 20.28 9.81
N ASP A 274 24.94 21.22 8.97
CA ASP A 274 24.78 22.65 9.23
C ASP A 274 23.50 23.26 8.63
N ASP A 275 22.82 22.56 7.72
CA ASP A 275 21.56 23.02 7.11
C ASP A 275 20.34 22.25 7.68
N PRO A 276 19.46 22.89 8.49
CA PRO A 276 18.27 22.25 9.02
C PRO A 276 17.23 21.88 7.96
N GLU A 277 17.25 22.48 6.76
CA GLU A 277 16.34 22.14 5.66
C GLU A 277 16.72 20.80 5.00
N ASP A 278 18.01 20.47 4.92
CA ASP A 278 18.53 19.17 4.45
C ASP A 278 18.23 18.00 5.41
N ARG A 279 17.85 18.32 6.66
CA ARG A 279 17.54 17.31 7.69
C ARG A 279 16.16 16.68 7.56
N THR A 280 15.31 17.16 6.65
CA THR A 280 13.93 16.68 6.50
C THR A 280 13.71 16.06 5.13
N ALA A 281 13.91 14.75 5.02
CA ALA A 281 13.58 14.02 3.81
C ALA A 281 12.07 14.03 3.53
N ILE A 282 11.67 14.33 2.29
CA ILE A 282 10.30 14.14 1.85
C ILE A 282 10.03 12.63 1.80
N ALA A 283 9.13 12.14 2.67
CA ALA A 283 8.78 10.73 2.84
C ALA A 283 9.94 9.81 3.32
N PRO A 284 10.34 9.88 4.61
CA PRO A 284 11.48 9.12 5.17
C PRO A 284 11.21 7.62 5.39
N PHE A 285 10.08 7.10 4.90
CA PHE A 285 9.65 5.72 5.14
C PHE A 285 10.17 4.81 4.03
N LEU A 286 11.08 3.92 4.39
CA LEU A 286 11.66 2.93 3.50
C LEU A 286 11.24 1.52 3.89
N VAL A 287 11.24 0.64 2.90
CA VAL A 287 11.01 -0.79 3.11
C VAL A 287 12.21 -1.54 2.54
N LEU A 288 12.97 -2.20 3.42
CA LEU A 288 14.07 -3.07 3.04
C LEU A 288 13.52 -4.44 2.70
N VAL A 289 13.90 -4.94 1.53
CA VAL A 289 13.45 -6.23 0.99
C VAL A 289 14.65 -7.08 0.65
N VAL A 290 14.65 -8.32 1.14
CA VAL A 290 15.58 -9.37 0.73
C VAL A 290 14.76 -10.50 0.14
N GLY A 291 15.05 -10.87 -1.11
CA GLY A 291 14.30 -11.90 -1.82
C GLY A 291 15.08 -12.48 -2.99
N GLY A 292 14.65 -13.66 -3.46
CA GLY A 292 15.22 -14.33 -4.61
C GLY A 292 14.51 -13.93 -5.91
N PRO A 293 15.16 -13.21 -6.85
CA PRO A 293 14.50 -12.78 -8.09
C PRO A 293 14.09 -13.97 -8.98
N SER A 294 14.90 -15.03 -9.01
CA SER A 294 14.62 -16.24 -9.80
C SER A 294 13.50 -17.08 -9.20
N THR A 295 13.39 -17.14 -7.87
CA THR A 295 12.36 -17.93 -7.16
C THR A 295 11.10 -17.13 -6.87
N ARG A 296 11.14 -15.79 -7.02
CA ARG A 296 10.08 -14.85 -6.65
C ARG A 296 9.63 -14.96 -5.19
N GLN A 297 10.51 -15.47 -4.33
CA GLN A 297 10.26 -15.58 -2.89
C GLN A 297 10.80 -14.35 -2.17
N LEU A 298 10.00 -13.85 -1.23
CA LEU A 298 10.41 -12.84 -0.26
C LEU A 298 10.97 -13.55 0.97
N HIS A 299 12.21 -13.25 1.34
CA HIS A 299 12.83 -13.84 2.53
C HIS A 299 12.65 -12.95 3.75
N VAL A 300 12.89 -11.65 3.61
CA VAL A 300 12.80 -10.67 4.69
C VAL A 300 12.21 -9.37 4.16
N ILE A 301 11.32 -8.77 4.94
CA ILE A 301 10.83 -7.40 4.76
C ILE A 301 10.97 -6.64 6.08
N LYS A 302 11.50 -5.43 6.03
CA LYS A 302 11.66 -4.57 7.22
C LYS A 302 11.34 -3.12 6.89
N HIS A 303 10.36 -2.58 7.60
CA HIS A 303 10.06 -1.15 7.55
C HIS A 303 11.12 -0.39 8.35
N VAL A 304 11.72 0.63 7.73
CA VAL A 304 12.73 1.49 8.33
C VAL A 304 12.32 2.92 8.10
N THR A 305 12.36 3.74 9.14
CA THR A 305 12.23 5.19 8.98
C THR A 305 13.62 5.78 9.06
N VAL A 306 14.02 6.52 8.03
CA VAL A 306 15.25 7.29 8.06
C VAL A 306 14.97 8.53 8.90
N ALA A 307 15.18 8.40 10.21
CA ALA A 307 15.23 9.51 11.14
C ALA A 307 16.67 9.63 11.63
N ARG A 308 17.22 10.84 11.65
CA ARG A 308 18.55 11.08 12.24
C ARG A 308 18.52 10.68 13.72
N SER A 309 19.53 9.92 14.15
CA SER A 309 19.92 9.73 15.55
C SER A 309 20.58 10.98 16.10
#